data_AF-A0A7X1AV71-F1
#
_entry.id   AF-A0A7X1AV71-F1
#
_cell.length_a   1.000
_cell.length_b   1.000
_cell.length_c   1.000
_cell.angle_alpha   90.00
_cell.angle_beta   90.00
_cell.angle_gamma   90.00
#
_symmetry.space_group_name_H-M   'P 1'
#
loop_
_entity.id
_entity.type
_entity.pdbx_description
1 polymer ?
#
loop_
_entity_poly.entity_id
_entity_poly.type
_entity_poly.pdbx_seq_one_letter_code
_entity_poly.pdbx_strand_id
1 'polypeptide(L)'
;MANEQYVFISEKAIPSRQEWQESIDALGYDFQLDSELKPKEDSGYSPCKLEGKETGVEIYYQAVAELVDDPSEIEELTKGRDYCISFRWGGSMAECTCAIIASAALLKNFDGVVSYEFEAPSDLEALIKDLDFTIPEARKELSPKKPNLGKNAVSSSSSEPKPKSRLWWKFWK
;
A
#
# COMPACT_ATOMS: atom_id res chain seq x y z
N MET A 1 -5.42 11.14 -9.33
CA MET A 1 -3.97 10.95 -9.15
C MET A 1 -3.80 9.60 -8.51
N ALA A 2 -2.82 8.81 -8.92
CA ALA A 2 -2.48 7.55 -8.27
C ALA A 2 -1.53 7.86 -7.11
N ASN A 3 -1.69 7.14 -6.00
CA ASN A 3 -0.74 7.18 -4.88
C ASN A 3 0.32 6.12 -5.10
N GLU A 4 1.51 6.33 -4.56
CA GLU A 4 2.63 5.41 -4.71
C GLU A 4 3.36 5.19 -3.39
N GLN A 5 3.66 3.93 -3.10
CA GLN A 5 4.48 3.52 -1.98
C GLN A 5 5.65 2.68 -2.48
N TYR A 6 6.85 3.05 -2.07
CA TYR A 6 8.09 2.41 -2.47
C TYR A 6 8.61 1.54 -1.34
N VAL A 7 9.20 0.40 -1.71
CA VAL A 7 10.01 -0.41 -0.81
C VAL A 7 11.38 -0.56 -1.43
N PHE A 8 12.37 0.11 -0.86
CA PHE A 8 13.76 -0.05 -1.23
C PHE A 8 14.32 -1.29 -0.56
N ILE A 9 14.86 -2.20 -1.36
CA ILE A 9 15.33 -3.53 -0.92
C ILE A 9 16.60 -3.90 -1.69
N SER A 10 17.45 -4.74 -1.10
CA SER A 10 18.52 -5.34 -1.90
C SER A 10 17.91 -6.29 -2.94
N GLU A 11 18.36 -6.23 -4.19
CA GLU A 11 17.88 -7.10 -5.27
C GLU A 11 17.97 -8.59 -4.88
N LYS A 12 19.02 -8.96 -4.14
CA LYS A 12 19.25 -10.34 -3.67
C LYS A 12 18.35 -10.75 -2.51
N ALA A 13 17.70 -9.80 -1.86
CA ALA A 13 16.79 -10.02 -0.74
C ALA A 13 15.31 -10.00 -1.16
N ILE A 14 15.01 -9.78 -2.46
CA ILE A 14 13.64 -9.89 -2.97
C ILE A 14 13.14 -11.32 -2.72
N PRO A 15 12.06 -11.49 -1.94
CA PRO A 15 11.56 -12.82 -1.61
C PRO A 15 10.90 -13.49 -2.81
N SER A 16 10.85 -14.82 -2.78
CA SER A 16 9.85 -15.55 -3.57
C SER A 16 8.43 -15.19 -3.10
N ARG A 17 7.43 -15.43 -3.96
CA ARG A 17 6.02 -15.22 -3.60
C ARG A 17 5.62 -15.98 -2.33
N GLN A 18 6.16 -17.19 -2.14
CA GLN A 18 5.88 -18.01 -0.96
C GLN A 18 6.45 -17.36 0.31
N GLU A 19 7.74 -16.98 0.31
CA GLU A 19 8.37 -16.33 1.47
C GLU A 19 7.70 -15.00 1.81
N TRP A 20 7.25 -14.26 0.80
CA TRP A 20 6.50 -13.02 1.01
C TRP A 20 5.13 -13.29 1.65
N GLN A 21 4.39 -14.29 1.16
CA GLN A 21 3.13 -14.71 1.77
C GLN A 21 3.33 -15.17 3.23
N GLU A 22 4.36 -15.96 3.51
CA GLU A 22 4.67 -16.41 4.87
C GLU A 22 4.96 -15.24 5.82
N SER A 23 5.64 -14.20 5.33
CA SER A 23 5.86 -12.97 6.10
C SER A 23 4.56 -12.18 6.35
N ILE A 24 3.67 -12.11 5.36
CA ILE A 24 2.32 -11.52 5.52
C ILE A 24 1.53 -12.28 6.58
N ASP A 25 1.50 -13.61 6.50
CA ASP A 25 0.79 -14.47 7.45
C ASP A 25 1.33 -14.29 8.87
N ALA A 26 2.65 -14.13 9.02
CA ALA A 26 3.30 -13.87 10.31
C ALA A 26 2.95 -12.49 10.91
N LEU A 27 2.52 -11.52 10.11
CA LEU A 27 1.98 -10.24 10.60
C LEU A 27 0.53 -10.39 11.12
N GLY A 28 -0.15 -11.48 10.79
CA GLY A 28 -1.50 -11.79 11.28
C GLY A 28 -2.63 -11.14 10.48
N TYR A 29 -2.37 -10.69 9.26
CA TYR A 29 -3.39 -10.13 8.37
C TYR A 29 -3.94 -11.20 7.43
N ASP A 30 -5.27 -11.23 7.24
CA ASP A 30 -5.92 -12.08 6.23
C ASP A 30 -5.77 -11.43 4.85
N PHE A 31 -4.57 -11.59 4.28
CA PHE A 31 -4.19 -11.03 2.98
C PHE A 31 -3.47 -12.10 2.16
N GLN A 32 -3.93 -12.33 0.93
CA GLN A 32 -3.33 -13.31 0.02
C GLN A 32 -2.85 -12.62 -1.24
N LEU A 33 -1.55 -12.73 -1.52
CA LEU A 33 -0.97 -12.35 -2.80
C LEU A 33 -1.56 -13.22 -3.92
N ASP A 34 -1.52 -12.75 -5.17
CA ASP A 34 -1.85 -13.60 -6.32
C ASP A 34 -1.05 -14.91 -6.22
N SER A 35 -1.72 -16.04 -6.47
CA SER A 35 -1.08 -17.34 -6.58
C SER A 35 -0.09 -17.41 -7.75
N GLU A 36 -0.30 -16.58 -8.78
CA GLU A 36 0.54 -16.55 -9.97
C GLU A 36 1.61 -15.44 -9.95
N LEU A 37 1.64 -14.60 -8.89
CA LEU A 37 2.62 -13.52 -8.77
C LEU A 37 4.06 -14.07 -8.84
N LYS A 38 4.85 -13.49 -9.73
CA LYS A 38 6.29 -13.73 -9.90
C LYS A 38 7.04 -12.44 -9.57
N PRO A 39 7.52 -12.30 -8.31
CA PRO A 39 8.33 -11.15 -7.93
C PRO A 39 9.48 -10.94 -8.91
N LYS A 40 9.74 -9.69 -9.29
CA LYS A 40 10.74 -9.24 -10.27
C LYS A 40 10.39 -9.47 -11.74
N GLU A 41 9.49 -10.39 -12.08
CA GLU A 41 9.07 -10.62 -13.47
C GLU A 41 7.79 -9.86 -13.82
N ASP A 42 6.85 -9.81 -12.88
CA ASP A 42 5.54 -9.19 -13.11
C ASP A 42 5.60 -7.66 -13.03
N SER A 43 4.69 -7.01 -13.74
CA SER A 43 4.54 -5.55 -13.73
C SER A 43 3.09 -5.18 -14.02
N GLY A 44 2.55 -4.22 -13.26
CA GLY A 44 1.18 -3.74 -13.40
C GLY A 44 0.25 -4.30 -12.34
N TYR A 45 -1.05 -4.41 -12.66
CA TYR A 45 -2.06 -4.81 -11.68
C TYR A 45 -1.88 -6.27 -11.23
N SER A 46 -1.60 -6.47 -9.94
CA SER A 46 -1.58 -7.76 -9.27
C SER A 46 -2.89 -7.94 -8.49
N PRO A 47 -3.73 -8.93 -8.84
CA PRO A 47 -4.90 -9.24 -8.03
C PRO A 47 -4.46 -9.83 -6.68
N CYS A 48 -5.32 -9.68 -5.68
CA CYS A 48 -5.08 -10.24 -4.34
C CYS A 48 -6.41 -10.40 -3.60
N LYS A 49 -6.37 -11.07 -2.44
CA LYS A 49 -7.52 -11.20 -1.56
C LYS A 49 -7.26 -10.54 -0.23
N LEU A 50 -8.16 -9.66 0.19
CA LEU A 50 -8.17 -9.06 1.51
C LEU A 50 -9.42 -9.52 2.24
N GLU A 51 -9.25 -10.22 3.36
CA GLU A 51 -10.33 -10.82 4.15
C GLU A 51 -11.26 -11.71 3.32
N GLY A 52 -10.65 -12.52 2.45
CA GLY A 52 -11.35 -13.41 1.51
C GLY A 52 -12.07 -12.71 0.35
N LYS A 53 -11.92 -11.40 0.17
CA LYS A 53 -12.55 -10.63 -0.90
C LYS A 53 -11.54 -10.19 -1.95
N GLU A 54 -11.92 -10.30 -3.22
CA GLU A 54 -11.09 -9.92 -4.36
C GLU A 54 -10.83 -8.40 -4.37
N THR A 55 -9.56 -8.04 -4.58
CA THR A 55 -9.07 -6.68 -4.79
C THR A 55 -7.72 -6.77 -5.54
N GLY A 56 -6.88 -5.74 -5.48
CA GLY A 56 -5.57 -5.76 -6.12
C GLY A 56 -4.74 -4.55 -5.76
N VAL A 57 -3.53 -4.50 -6.30
CA VAL A 57 -2.66 -3.32 -6.26
C VAL A 57 -1.75 -3.40 -7.47
N GLU A 58 -1.35 -2.27 -8.05
CA GLU A 58 -0.31 -2.32 -9.08
C GLU A 58 1.07 -2.48 -8.43
N ILE A 59 1.89 -3.39 -8.96
CA ILE A 59 3.24 -3.68 -8.48
C ILE A 59 4.23 -3.48 -9.64
N TYR A 60 5.34 -2.81 -9.35
CA TYR A 60 6.42 -2.59 -10.31
C TYR A 60 7.77 -2.87 -9.63
N TYR A 61 8.73 -3.34 -10.42
CA TYR A 61 10.06 -3.74 -9.97
C TYR A 61 11.09 -3.03 -10.85
N GLN A 62 12.03 -2.32 -10.23
CA GLN A 62 13.07 -1.62 -10.98
C GLN A 62 14.31 -1.37 -10.12
N ALA A 63 15.46 -1.19 -10.78
CA ALA A 63 16.66 -0.75 -10.09
C ALA A 63 16.49 0.67 -9.57
N VAL A 64 17.09 0.99 -8.42
CA VAL A 64 17.06 2.35 -7.84
C VAL A 64 17.65 3.37 -8.81
N ALA A 65 18.68 2.97 -9.57
CA ALA A 65 19.32 3.81 -10.58
C ALA A 65 18.39 4.21 -11.75
N GLU A 66 17.24 3.54 -11.91
CA GLU A 66 16.26 3.82 -12.97
C GLU A 66 15.01 4.54 -12.43
N LEU A 67 14.93 4.80 -11.12
CA LEU A 67 13.76 5.38 -10.46
C LEU A 67 13.71 6.92 -10.55
N VAL A 68 14.88 7.56 -10.57
CA VAL A 68 15.03 9.01 -10.65
C VAL A 68 16.16 9.35 -11.60
N ASP A 69 16.15 10.57 -12.16
CA ASP A 69 17.19 11.03 -13.08
C ASP A 69 18.58 11.12 -12.41
N ASP A 70 18.62 11.52 -11.14
CA ASP A 70 19.82 11.58 -10.31
C ASP A 70 19.65 10.73 -9.03
N PRO A 71 20.25 9.53 -8.95
CA PRO A 71 20.14 8.66 -7.79
C PRO A 71 20.62 9.27 -6.46
N SER A 72 21.45 10.32 -6.51
CA SER A 72 21.90 11.01 -5.29
C SER A 72 20.76 11.73 -4.57
N GLU A 73 19.65 12.05 -5.26
CA GLU A 73 18.47 12.67 -4.66
C GLU A 73 17.76 11.76 -3.65
N ILE A 74 17.91 10.45 -3.79
CA ILE A 74 17.25 9.44 -2.95
C ILE A 74 18.25 8.53 -2.22
N GLU A 75 19.55 8.86 -2.22
CA GLU A 75 20.59 8.03 -1.60
C GLU A 75 20.32 7.78 -0.11
N GLU A 76 20.01 8.83 0.65
CA GLU A 76 19.64 8.74 2.07
C GLU A 76 18.35 7.95 2.28
N LEU A 77 17.39 8.06 1.36
CA LEU A 77 16.10 7.38 1.43
C LEU A 77 16.26 5.88 1.23
N THR A 78 17.07 5.48 0.25
CA THR A 78 17.31 4.08 -0.10
C THR A 78 18.16 3.36 0.93
N LYS A 79 18.91 4.08 1.78
CA LYS A 79 19.86 3.51 2.76
C LYS A 79 20.79 2.47 2.12
N GLY A 80 21.21 2.70 0.88
CA GLY A 80 22.11 1.83 0.12
C GLY A 80 21.48 0.55 -0.46
N ARG A 81 20.14 0.44 -0.49
CA ARG A 81 19.45 -0.62 -1.24
C ARG A 81 19.48 -0.30 -2.73
N ASP A 82 19.67 -1.32 -3.57
CA ASP A 82 19.91 -1.19 -5.02
C ASP A 82 18.65 -1.43 -5.87
N TYR A 83 17.55 -1.87 -5.26
CA TYR A 83 16.32 -2.20 -5.94
C TYR A 83 15.09 -1.59 -5.28
N CYS A 84 14.02 -1.43 -6.05
CA CYS A 84 12.77 -0.83 -5.61
C CYS A 84 11.57 -1.69 -6.04
N ILE A 85 10.64 -1.90 -5.12
CA ILE A 85 9.31 -2.46 -5.39
C ILE A 85 8.31 -1.33 -5.14
N SER A 86 7.59 -0.92 -6.18
CA SER A 86 6.62 0.19 -6.12
C SER A 86 5.20 -0.36 -6.15
N PHE A 87 4.38 0.10 -5.21
CA PHE A 87 2.96 -0.18 -5.13
C PHE A 87 2.17 1.06 -5.53
N ARG A 88 1.25 0.94 -6.49
CA ARG A 88 0.40 2.05 -6.92
C ARG A 88 -1.07 1.68 -6.76
N TRP A 89 -1.86 2.67 -6.34
CA TRP A 89 -3.31 2.54 -6.26
C TRP A 89 -4.00 3.86 -6.54
N GLY A 90 -5.25 3.79 -6.99
CA GLY A 90 -6.03 4.97 -7.32
C GLY A 90 -6.65 5.59 -6.07
N GLY A 91 -7.91 5.21 -5.82
CA GLY A 91 -8.77 5.78 -4.77
C GLY A 91 -9.30 4.76 -3.76
N SER A 92 -8.99 3.48 -3.96
CA SER A 92 -9.55 2.41 -3.15
C SER A 92 -8.79 2.25 -1.84
N MET A 93 -9.52 2.23 -0.73
CA MET A 93 -8.94 1.90 0.57
C MET A 93 -8.54 0.44 0.65
N ALA A 94 -9.22 -0.46 -0.08
CA ALA A 94 -8.81 -1.85 -0.18
C ALA A 94 -7.44 -1.99 -0.87
N GLU A 95 -7.24 -1.33 -2.02
CA GLU A 95 -5.95 -1.34 -2.72
C GLU A 95 -4.83 -0.70 -1.87
N CYS A 96 -5.14 0.40 -1.17
CA CYS A 96 -4.25 1.04 -0.21
C CYS A 96 -3.82 0.07 0.92
N THR A 97 -4.79 -0.60 1.55
CA THR A 97 -4.51 -1.61 2.58
C THR A 97 -3.60 -2.72 2.04
N CYS A 98 -3.81 -3.18 0.80
CA CYS A 98 -2.96 -4.19 0.18
C CYS A 98 -1.52 -3.70 0.01
N ALA A 99 -1.32 -2.47 -0.47
CA ALA A 99 0.00 -1.86 -0.59
C ALA A 99 0.73 -1.81 0.76
N ILE A 100 0.04 -1.38 1.81
CA ILE A 100 0.61 -1.25 3.16
C ILE A 100 0.96 -2.62 3.75
N ILE A 101 0.07 -3.63 3.68
CA ILE A 101 0.36 -4.98 4.20
C ILE A 101 1.55 -5.60 3.48
N ALA A 102 1.54 -5.56 2.14
CA ALA A 102 2.61 -6.12 1.32
C ALA A 102 3.96 -5.47 1.64
N SER A 103 3.98 -4.15 1.84
CA SER A 103 5.20 -3.40 2.19
C SER A 103 5.66 -3.64 3.63
N ALA A 104 4.74 -3.76 4.59
CA ALA A 104 5.06 -4.06 5.98
C ALA A 104 5.78 -5.41 6.12
N ALA A 105 5.38 -6.41 5.34
CA ALA A 105 6.03 -7.72 5.29
C ALA A 105 7.48 -7.60 4.78
N LEU A 106 7.70 -6.86 3.68
CA LEU A 106 9.03 -6.60 3.13
C LEU A 106 9.94 -5.85 4.13
N LEU A 107 9.40 -4.83 4.80
CA LEU A 107 10.10 -4.11 5.86
C LEU A 107 10.51 -5.04 7.01
N LYS A 108 9.58 -5.86 7.49
CA LYS A 108 9.77 -6.66 8.70
C LYS A 108 10.76 -7.81 8.51
N ASN A 109 10.71 -8.49 7.37
CA ASN A 109 11.44 -9.75 7.18
C ASN A 109 12.56 -9.69 6.13
N PHE A 110 12.59 -8.65 5.28
CA PHE A 110 13.49 -8.60 4.13
C PHE A 110 14.32 -7.30 4.07
N ASP A 111 14.48 -6.63 5.21
CA ASP A 111 15.30 -5.40 5.37
C ASP A 111 14.88 -4.24 4.43
N GLY A 112 13.60 -4.24 4.05
CA GLY A 112 13.00 -3.23 3.20
C GLY A 112 12.88 -1.87 3.90
N VAL A 113 13.04 -0.79 3.14
CA VAL A 113 12.80 0.58 3.59
C VAL A 113 11.58 1.13 2.88
N VAL A 114 10.52 1.41 3.63
CA VAL A 114 9.23 1.82 3.06
C VAL A 114 9.14 3.34 3.04
N SER A 115 8.74 3.92 1.92
CA SER A 115 8.51 5.35 1.74
C SER A 115 7.22 5.59 0.96
N TYR A 116 6.41 6.55 1.40
CA TYR A 116 5.23 6.99 0.68
C TYR A 116 5.60 8.23 -0.13
N GLU A 117 5.42 8.21 -1.46
CA GLU A 117 5.71 9.35 -2.35
C GLU A 117 7.09 10.01 -2.12
N PHE A 118 8.14 9.20 -1.89
CA PHE A 118 9.50 9.65 -1.56
C PHE A 118 9.63 10.49 -0.27
N GLU A 119 8.59 10.50 0.58
CA GLU A 119 8.69 11.08 1.92
C GLU A 119 9.62 10.25 2.83
N ALA A 120 9.88 10.77 4.03
CA ALA A 120 10.73 10.10 5.02
C ALA A 120 10.29 8.64 5.28
N PRO A 121 11.24 7.70 5.48
CA PRO A 121 10.90 6.31 5.66
C PRO A 121 9.93 6.07 6.82
N SER A 122 8.95 5.21 6.58
CA SER A 122 8.03 4.71 7.59
C SER A 122 8.63 3.49 8.28
N ASP A 123 8.46 3.38 9.60
CA ASP A 123 8.77 2.16 10.35
C ASP A 123 7.54 1.25 10.46
N LEU A 124 7.71 0.06 11.03
CA LEU A 124 6.62 -0.90 11.16
C LEU A 124 5.47 -0.36 12.04
N GLU A 125 5.76 0.45 13.05
CA GLU A 125 4.73 0.99 13.95
C GLU A 125 3.83 1.98 13.20
N ALA A 126 4.42 2.85 12.37
CA ALA A 126 3.70 3.76 11.51
C ALA A 126 2.79 3.00 10.52
N LEU A 127 3.31 1.96 9.86
CA LEU A 127 2.51 1.15 8.93
C LEU A 127 1.35 0.43 9.64
N ILE A 128 1.58 -0.15 10.82
CA ILE A 128 0.52 -0.79 11.62
C ILE A 128 -0.58 0.23 11.97
N LYS A 129 -0.20 1.45 12.36
CA LYS A 129 -1.16 2.51 12.68
C LYS A 129 -1.98 2.91 11.46
N ASP A 130 -1.39 2.94 10.27
CA ASP A 130 -2.13 3.19 9.03
C ASP A 130 -3.08 2.01 8.72
N LEU A 131 -2.68 0.76 9.00
CA LEU A 131 -3.54 -0.42 8.87
C LEU A 131 -4.74 -0.40 9.81
N ASP A 132 -4.58 0.10 11.05
CA ASP A 132 -5.70 0.29 11.99
C ASP A 132 -6.79 1.21 11.42
N PHE A 133 -6.41 2.16 10.56
CA PHE A 133 -7.34 3.04 9.86
C PHE A 133 -7.86 2.44 8.55
N THR A 134 -6.97 1.89 7.72
CA THR A 134 -7.33 1.47 6.35
C THR A 134 -8.16 0.19 6.33
N ILE A 135 -7.91 -0.79 7.20
CA ILE A 135 -8.65 -2.07 7.24
C ILE A 135 -10.16 -1.85 7.46
N PRO A 136 -10.62 -1.06 8.45
CA PRO A 136 -12.04 -0.75 8.60
C PRO A 136 -12.68 -0.09 7.36
N GLU A 137 -11.96 0.78 6.66
CA GLU A 137 -12.47 1.44 5.45
C GLU A 137 -12.52 0.47 4.26
N ALA A 138 -11.48 -0.34 4.07
CA ALA A 138 -11.45 -1.43 3.10
C ALA A 138 -12.62 -2.40 3.31
N ARG A 139 -12.91 -2.78 4.57
CA ARG A 139 -14.08 -3.62 4.92
C ARG A 139 -15.40 -3.02 4.47
N LYS A 140 -15.60 -1.72 4.70
CA LYS A 140 -16.81 -1.00 4.27
C LYS A 140 -16.91 -0.95 2.75
N GLU A 141 -15.81 -0.64 2.07
CA GLU A 141 -15.73 -0.56 0.61
C GLU A 141 -16.05 -1.90 -0.05
N LEU A 142 -15.45 -2.98 0.45
CA LEU A 142 -15.64 -4.33 -0.05
C LEU A 142 -16.94 -4.98 0.47
N SER A 143 -17.74 -4.30 1.27
CA SER A 143 -19.04 -4.83 1.71
C SER A 143 -20.03 -4.79 0.55
N PRO A 144 -20.88 -5.82 0.39
CA PRO A 144 -21.91 -5.80 -0.65
C PRO A 144 -22.83 -4.59 -0.44
N LYS A 145 -22.94 -3.74 -1.46
CA LYS A 145 -23.87 -2.61 -1.43
C LYS A 145 -25.28 -3.17 -1.26
N LYS A 146 -26.02 -2.68 -0.25
CA LYS A 146 -27.44 -3.03 -0.08
C LYS A 146 -28.16 -2.73 -1.40
N PRO A 147 -29.06 -3.61 -1.87
CA PRO A 147 -29.87 -3.31 -3.04
C PRO A 147 -30.60 -2.00 -2.80
N ASN A 148 -30.37 -1.04 -3.68
CA ASN A 148 -30.88 0.31 -3.57
C ASN A 148 -32.39 0.27 -3.86
N LEU A 149 -33.21 0.04 -2.83
CA LEU A 149 -34.65 0.22 -2.93
C LEU A 149 -34.90 1.74 -2.95
N GLY A 150 -34.97 2.30 -4.16
CA GLY A 150 -34.92 3.73 -4.43
C GLY A 150 -35.80 4.58 -3.50
N LYS A 151 -35.19 5.59 -2.89
CA LYS A 151 -35.89 6.72 -2.30
C LYS A 151 -35.17 8.01 -2.69
N ASN A 152 -35.78 8.74 -3.61
CA ASN A 152 -35.52 10.15 -3.84
C ASN A 152 -35.89 10.94 -2.58
N ALA A 153 -34.95 11.70 -2.02
CA ALA A 153 -35.27 12.84 -1.15
C ALA A 153 -34.10 13.85 -1.15
N VAL A 154 -34.45 15.07 -1.57
CA VAL A 154 -33.66 16.31 -1.49
C VAL A 154 -33.56 16.77 -0.04
N SER A 155 -32.40 17.26 0.41
CA SER A 155 -32.27 18.55 1.13
C SER A 155 -30.84 18.85 1.59
N SER A 156 -30.54 20.15 1.63
CA SER A 156 -29.30 20.89 1.80
C SER A 156 -28.88 21.23 3.24
N SER A 157 -27.58 21.53 3.43
CA SER A 157 -26.99 22.76 4.05
C SER A 157 -26.02 22.64 5.26
N SER A 158 -24.87 23.30 5.07
CA SER A 158 -23.83 23.97 5.91
C SER A 158 -23.67 23.81 7.45
N SER A 159 -22.41 23.71 7.93
CA SER A 159 -21.61 24.80 8.59
C SER A 159 -20.26 24.32 9.23
N GLU A 160 -19.22 25.18 9.25
CA GLU A 160 -17.83 25.01 9.82
C GLU A 160 -17.69 25.51 11.30
N PRO A 161 -16.51 25.66 12.02
CA PRO A 161 -15.06 25.30 11.81
C PRO A 161 -14.19 24.77 13.03
N LYS A 162 -12.99 24.15 12.75
CA LYS A 162 -11.62 24.10 13.42
C LYS A 162 -11.41 23.57 14.88
N PRO A 163 -10.20 23.08 15.35
CA PRO A 163 -8.80 23.28 14.89
C PRO A 163 -7.90 22.01 14.71
N LYS A 164 -6.59 22.21 14.51
CA LYS A 164 -5.64 21.42 13.68
C LYS A 164 -4.71 20.45 14.46
N SER A 165 -4.71 19.18 14.06
CA SER A 165 -3.55 18.27 14.09
C SER A 165 -3.38 17.66 12.69
N ARG A 166 -2.17 17.76 12.13
CA ARG A 166 -1.86 17.41 10.74
C ARG A 166 -1.62 15.90 10.63
N LEU A 167 -2.63 15.21 10.09
CA LEU A 167 -2.55 13.84 9.62
C LEU A 167 -2.99 13.86 8.15
N TRP A 168 -2.20 13.21 7.30
CA TRP A 168 -2.18 13.34 5.84
C TRP A 168 -3.49 12.88 5.17
N TRP A 169 -4.26 11.97 5.78
CA TRP A 169 -5.57 11.48 5.32
C TRP A 169 -6.69 12.54 5.23
N LYS A 170 -6.48 13.76 5.74
CA LYS A 170 -7.50 14.83 5.73
C LYS A 170 -7.65 15.55 4.38
N PHE A 171 -6.82 15.24 3.39
CA PHE A 171 -6.83 15.93 2.09
C PHE A 171 -7.61 15.21 0.99
N TRP A 172 -8.29 14.11 1.33
CA TRP A 172 -9.20 13.40 0.43
C TRP A 172 -10.65 13.75 0.78
N LYS A 173 -11.26 14.61 -0.04
CA LYS A 173 -12.70 14.88 -0.07
C LYS A 173 -13.17 15.13 -1.50
#